data_AF-A0A8W8HQJ6-F1
#
_entry.id   AF-A0A8W8HQJ6-F1
#
_cell.length_a   1.000
_cell.length_b   1.000
_cell.length_c   1.000
_cell.angle_alpha   90.00
_cell.angle_beta   90.00
_cell.angle_gamma   90.00
#
_symmetry.space_group_name_H-M   'P 1'
#
loop_
_entity.id
_entity.type
_entity.pdbx_description
1 polymer ?
#
loop_
_entity_poly.entity_id
_entity_poly.type
_entity_poly.pdbx_seq_one_letter_code
_entity_poly.pdbx_strand_id
1 'polypeptide(L)'
;MRRQRRRAVIMLAGLMNAFLGTNIGYSAGIIHLGLLEKHKKSPNVVFWAGALFSSLLCLAGPISSVAVNALSCRSTIFLGSFLSFVGFMVSSFVSSIEIVVFCYGIVAGLGQSMIYSGTVLATGFHFHDNPSVATGVVVAGAGMGVAVFPMFTEFLIETYGIDGTFLLLSAVSLQVVVFNMCIETHELENNRKETSMTFKMKVELIFQELRKIFSMGAYLQFCISIFCWSTSVNTSVLLLPQYYVSTGSSHTEAAILMSLYGITGCFSRILTGLAASDPRVDGKLLYMGSYIILGLSTFFLPLIGNYFPGKVFYSLMLGIYSSNVWSLLTPITIEIVGIQQMPTAFGMELLIGGIGFLIGPIIGGFLYVLAGIFEMLMILTMTKSESFQNRNNMEKTVEVEEKLISNNVIEVKQLHD
;
A
#
# COMPACT_ATOMS: atom_id res chain seq x y z
N MET A 1 8.16 -5.93 40.60
CA MET A 1 6.75 -6.06 40.15
C MET A 1 6.15 -4.77 39.55
N ARG A 2 6.10 -3.61 40.23
CA ARG A 2 5.48 -2.38 39.68
C ARG A 2 6.11 -1.88 38.36
N ARG A 3 7.45 -1.89 38.25
CA ARG A 3 8.18 -1.48 37.04
C ARG A 3 7.92 -2.38 35.83
N GLN A 4 7.82 -3.70 36.04
CA GLN A 4 7.46 -4.67 35.00
C GLN A 4 6.01 -4.50 34.53
N ARG A 5 5.05 -4.27 35.44
CA ARG A 5 3.66 -3.98 35.08
C ARG A 5 3.55 -2.71 34.24
N ARG A 6 4.27 -1.64 34.61
CA ARG A 6 4.29 -0.38 33.85
C ARG A 6 4.86 -0.55 32.44
N ARG A 7 5.98 -1.27 32.30
CA ARG A 7 6.55 -1.62 30.99
C ARG A 7 5.55 -2.41 30.13
N ALA A 8 4.87 -3.42 30.70
CA ALA A 8 3.87 -4.20 29.98
C ALA A 8 2.69 -3.34 29.49
N VAL A 9 2.19 -2.40 30.30
CA VAL A 9 1.13 -1.46 29.90
C VAL A 9 1.57 -0.58 28.73
N ILE A 10 2.79 -0.03 28.78
CA ILE A 10 3.33 0.80 27.69
C ILE A 10 3.50 -0.01 26.40
N MET A 11 3.96 -1.25 26.50
CA MET A 11 4.10 -2.14 25.34
C MET A 11 2.74 -2.47 24.71
N LEU A 12 1.74 -2.78 25.54
CA LEU A 12 0.36 -3.04 25.06
C LEU A 12 -0.25 -1.78 24.43
N ALA A 13 -0.04 -0.61 25.04
CA ALA A 13 -0.51 0.66 24.50
C ALA A 13 0.16 0.99 23.16
N GLY A 14 1.47 0.77 23.04
CA GLY A 14 2.18 0.93 21.77
C GLY A 14 1.67 -0.02 20.69
N LEU A 15 1.47 -1.29 21.05
CA LEU A 15 0.91 -2.30 20.16
C LEU A 15 -0.51 -1.92 19.70
N MET A 16 -1.35 -1.41 20.60
CA MET A 16 -2.69 -0.92 20.25
C MET A 16 -2.65 0.35 19.40
N ASN A 17 -1.74 1.28 19.67
CA ASN A 17 -1.53 2.44 18.80
C ASN A 17 -1.11 2.02 17.38
N ALA A 18 -0.26 1.01 17.24
CA ALA A 18 0.10 0.46 15.93
C ALA A 18 -1.06 -0.32 15.31
N PHE A 19 -1.84 -1.07 16.09
CA PHE A 19 -3.02 -1.78 15.60
C PHE A 19 -4.18 -0.86 15.19
N LEU A 20 -4.28 0.33 15.79
CA LEU A 20 -5.36 1.32 15.56
C LEU A 20 -4.95 2.53 14.70
N GLY A 21 -3.66 2.83 14.60
CA GLY A 21 -3.13 3.74 13.58
C GLY A 21 -2.95 3.06 12.21
N THR A 22 -2.10 2.04 12.10
CA THR A 22 -1.58 1.55 10.79
C THR A 22 -2.54 0.73 9.92
N ASN A 23 -3.75 0.52 10.41
CA ASN A 23 -4.85 -0.32 9.95
C ASN A 23 -5.57 0.23 8.72
N ILE A 24 -5.38 1.51 8.42
CA ILE A 24 -6.05 2.15 7.28
C ILE A 24 -5.16 2.09 6.03
N GLY A 25 -3.83 2.02 6.18
CA GLY A 25 -2.87 2.05 5.06
C GLY A 25 -3.04 0.90 4.07
N TYR A 26 -3.53 -0.25 4.54
CA TYR A 26 -3.78 -1.45 3.74
C TYR A 26 -5.26 -1.73 3.47
N SER A 27 -6.18 -1.03 4.16
CA SER A 27 -7.59 -0.92 3.75
C SER A 27 -7.79 0.13 2.67
N ALA A 28 -6.74 0.89 2.33
CA ALA A 28 -6.76 1.92 1.30
C ALA A 28 -7.25 1.39 -0.06
N GLY A 29 -6.96 0.12 -0.41
CA GLY A 29 -7.47 -0.51 -1.64
C GLY A 29 -8.99 -0.75 -1.60
N ILE A 30 -9.53 -1.16 -0.45
CA ILE A 30 -10.98 -1.34 -0.24
C ILE A 30 -11.70 0.02 -0.23
N ILE A 31 -11.14 1.00 0.49
CA ILE A 31 -11.67 2.38 0.50
C ILE A 31 -11.59 2.99 -0.92
N HIS A 32 -10.51 2.74 -1.64
CA HIS A 32 -10.34 3.18 -3.02
C HIS A 32 -11.42 2.59 -3.94
N LEU A 33 -11.72 1.30 -3.79
CA LEU A 33 -12.82 0.65 -4.51
C LEU A 33 -14.17 1.33 -4.20
N GLY A 34 -14.50 1.55 -2.92
CA GLY A 34 -15.73 2.25 -2.54
C GLY A 34 -15.80 3.71 -3.03
N LEU A 35 -14.66 4.41 -3.07
CA LEU A 35 -14.56 5.76 -3.64
C LEU A 35 -14.75 5.77 -5.16
N LEU A 36 -14.26 4.76 -5.88
CA LEU A 36 -14.47 4.63 -7.33
C LEU A 36 -15.95 4.44 -7.64
N GLU A 37 -16.67 3.67 -6.83
CA GLU A 37 -18.11 3.47 -6.99
C GLU A 37 -18.92 4.74 -6.75
N LYS A 38 -18.54 5.54 -5.74
CA LYS A 38 -19.18 6.83 -5.45
C LYS A 38 -18.83 7.88 -6.50
N HIS A 39 -17.58 7.93 -6.97
CA HIS A 39 -17.04 8.96 -7.87
C HIS A 39 -16.68 8.44 -9.26
N LYS A 40 -17.60 7.70 -9.90
CA LYS A 40 -17.43 7.12 -11.25
C LYS A 40 -16.99 8.11 -12.34
N LYS A 41 -17.23 9.42 -12.14
CA LYS A 41 -16.89 10.48 -13.11
C LYS A 41 -15.39 10.85 -13.14
N SER A 42 -14.61 10.48 -12.13
CA SER A 42 -13.22 10.95 -11.99
C SER A 42 -12.29 9.86 -11.43
N PRO A 43 -12.14 8.70 -12.10
CA PRO A 43 -11.35 7.58 -11.59
C PRO A 43 -9.88 7.98 -11.34
N ASN A 44 -9.30 8.80 -12.22
CA ASN A 44 -7.92 9.28 -12.10
C ASN A 44 -7.67 10.09 -10.82
N VAL A 45 -8.66 10.83 -10.33
CA VAL A 45 -8.52 11.66 -9.11
C VAL A 45 -8.67 10.80 -7.86
N VAL A 46 -9.49 9.74 -7.90
CA VAL A 46 -9.67 8.78 -6.80
C VAL A 46 -8.37 8.01 -6.51
N PHE A 47 -7.56 7.74 -7.55
CA PHE A 47 -6.23 7.15 -7.38
C PHE A 47 -5.30 7.96 -6.49
N TRP A 48 -5.31 9.29 -6.65
CA TRP A 48 -4.48 10.18 -5.83
C TRP A 48 -4.83 10.11 -4.34
N ALA A 49 -6.10 9.91 -4.00
CA ALA A 49 -6.53 9.83 -2.60
C ALA A 49 -5.89 8.63 -1.88
N GLY A 50 -5.98 7.44 -2.47
CA GLY A 50 -5.37 6.23 -1.91
C GLY A 50 -3.83 6.24 -1.96
N ALA A 51 -3.25 6.71 -3.06
CA ALA A 51 -1.80 6.78 -3.23
C ALA A 51 -1.13 7.72 -2.23
N LEU A 52 -1.68 8.93 -2.04
CA LEU A 52 -1.17 9.91 -1.08
C LEU A 52 -1.29 9.38 0.35
N PHE A 53 -2.43 8.78 0.70
CA PHE A 53 -2.65 8.25 2.03
C PHE A 53 -1.61 7.18 2.41
N SER A 54 -1.39 6.17 1.55
CA SER A 54 -0.45 5.08 1.83
C SER A 54 1.02 5.53 1.77
N SER A 55 1.36 6.48 0.89
CA SER A 55 2.75 6.96 0.75
C SER A 55 3.19 7.92 1.86
N LEU A 56 2.27 8.74 2.39
CA LEU A 56 2.61 9.73 3.42
C LEU A 56 3.02 9.11 4.76
N LEU A 57 2.64 7.85 5.03
CA LEU A 57 3.16 7.11 6.18
C LEU A 57 4.70 7.15 6.23
N CYS A 58 5.35 6.89 5.10
CA CYS A 58 6.81 6.87 4.98
C CYS A 58 7.37 8.25 4.57
N LEU A 59 6.74 8.92 3.60
CA LEU A 59 7.24 10.17 3.02
C LEU A 59 7.26 11.32 4.05
N ALA A 60 6.29 11.34 4.98
CA ALA A 60 6.22 12.36 6.02
C ALA A 60 7.09 12.05 7.26
N GLY A 61 7.90 11.00 7.24
CA GLY A 61 8.80 10.60 8.33
C GLY A 61 9.72 11.73 8.85
N PRO A 62 10.32 12.58 8.00
CA PRO A 62 11.09 13.73 8.46
C PRO A 62 10.24 14.76 9.21
N ILE A 63 9.02 15.02 8.72
CA ILE A 63 8.08 15.97 9.33
C ILE A 63 7.62 15.46 10.70
N SER A 64 7.26 14.18 10.79
CA SER A 64 6.88 13.56 12.05
C SER A 64 8.04 13.54 13.04
N SER A 65 9.28 13.29 12.60
CA SER A 65 10.48 13.35 13.44
C SER A 65 10.74 14.74 14.01
N VAL A 66 10.62 15.80 13.19
CA VAL A 66 10.72 17.19 13.67
C VAL A 66 9.62 17.49 14.69
N ALA A 67 8.39 17.03 14.43
CA ALA A 67 7.27 17.21 15.36
C ALA A 67 7.51 16.52 16.71
N VAL A 68 8.03 15.29 16.73
CA VAL A 68 8.39 14.58 17.98
C VAL A 68 9.44 15.35 18.77
N ASN A 69 10.50 15.82 18.09
CA ASN A 69 11.56 16.58 18.73
C ASN A 69 11.05 17.89 19.34
N ALA A 70 10.12 18.58 18.67
CA ALA A 70 9.53 19.83 19.16
C ALA A 70 8.52 19.61 20.31
N LEU A 71 7.59 18.65 20.18
CA LEU A 71 6.38 18.59 21.01
C LEU A 71 6.35 17.47 22.05
N SER A 72 7.21 16.44 21.96
CA SER A 72 7.18 15.14 22.67
C SER A 72 6.44 14.03 21.91
N CYS A 73 6.84 12.77 22.13
CA CYS A 73 6.21 11.59 21.55
C CYS A 73 4.70 11.57 21.82
N ARG A 74 4.28 11.78 23.08
CA ARG A 74 2.88 11.76 23.49
C ARG A 74 2.06 12.84 22.77
N SER A 75 2.56 14.06 22.71
CA SER A 75 1.88 15.17 22.03
C SER A 75 1.81 14.96 20.51
N THR A 76 2.86 14.41 19.91
CA THR A 76 2.87 14.10 18.47
C THR A 76 1.88 13.01 18.09
N ILE A 77 1.77 11.94 18.89
CA ILE A 77 0.75 10.90 18.66
C ILE A 77 -0.65 11.49 18.79
N PHE A 78 -0.89 12.35 19.79
CA PHE A 78 -2.18 13.03 19.96
C PHE A 78 -2.52 13.92 18.74
N LEU A 79 -1.57 14.75 18.30
CA LEU A 79 -1.76 15.60 17.12
C LEU A 79 -2.00 14.77 15.86
N GLY A 80 -1.27 13.66 15.69
CA GLY A 80 -1.45 12.74 14.57
C GLY A 80 -2.84 12.10 14.55
N SER A 81 -3.31 11.59 15.70
CA SER A 81 -4.65 11.03 15.86
C SER A 81 -5.75 12.06 15.59
N PHE A 82 -5.56 13.30 16.05
CA PHE A 82 -6.50 14.38 15.77
C PHE A 82 -6.54 14.74 14.28
N LEU A 83 -5.39 14.80 13.59
CA LEU A 83 -5.33 15.03 12.14
C LEU A 83 -6.02 13.91 11.36
N SER A 84 -5.79 12.64 11.72
CA SER A 84 -6.49 11.51 11.12
C SER A 84 -8.00 11.57 11.37
N PHE A 85 -8.43 11.89 12.59
CA PHE A 85 -9.85 12.10 12.90
C PHE A 85 -10.48 13.18 12.01
N VAL A 86 -9.89 14.37 11.94
CA VAL A 86 -10.41 15.48 11.11
C VAL A 86 -10.41 15.09 9.63
N GLY A 87 -9.34 14.45 9.13
CA GLY A 87 -9.21 14.03 7.74
C GLY A 87 -10.31 13.05 7.32
N PHE A 88 -10.62 12.06 8.16
CA PHE A 88 -11.72 11.12 7.90
C PHE A 88 -13.09 11.75 8.11
N MET A 89 -13.29 12.51 9.19
CA MET A 89 -14.58 13.14 9.50
C MET A 89 -15.00 14.11 8.40
N VAL A 90 -14.09 14.96 7.91
CA VAL A 90 -14.41 15.88 6.81
C VAL A 90 -14.70 15.11 5.52
N SER A 91 -13.96 14.03 5.23
CA SER A 91 -14.19 13.20 4.04
C SER A 91 -15.57 12.52 4.02
N SER A 92 -16.17 12.28 5.20
CA SER A 92 -17.53 11.72 5.32
C SER A 92 -18.63 12.68 4.84
N PHE A 93 -18.45 13.99 5.06
CA PHE A 93 -19.50 14.99 4.75
C PHE A 93 -19.33 15.63 3.37
N VAL A 94 -18.20 15.41 2.70
CA VAL A 94 -17.86 16.13 1.48
C VAL A 94 -18.08 15.28 0.24
N SER A 95 -18.76 15.86 -0.75
CA SER A 95 -19.03 15.24 -2.05
C SER A 95 -18.01 15.59 -3.14
N SER A 96 -17.07 16.50 -2.88
CA SER A 96 -15.98 16.81 -3.82
C SER A 96 -14.79 15.87 -3.62
N ILE A 97 -14.41 15.14 -4.67
CA ILE A 97 -13.28 14.23 -4.63
C ILE A 97 -11.95 14.96 -4.36
N GLU A 98 -11.81 16.21 -4.79
CA GLU A 98 -10.58 17.00 -4.59
C GLU A 98 -10.35 17.29 -3.11
N ILE A 99 -11.43 17.58 -2.38
CA ILE A 99 -11.37 17.79 -0.93
C ILE A 99 -11.12 16.46 -0.21
N VAL A 100 -11.69 15.35 -0.70
CA VAL A 100 -11.39 14.01 -0.16
C VAL A 100 -9.91 13.67 -0.38
N VAL A 101 -9.32 13.95 -1.54
CA VAL A 101 -7.88 13.76 -1.79
C VAL A 101 -7.05 14.57 -0.78
N PHE A 102 -7.43 15.81 -0.49
CA PHE A 102 -6.74 16.64 0.49
C PHE A 102 -6.91 16.10 1.92
N CYS A 103 -8.14 15.84 2.36
CA CYS A 103 -8.45 15.44 3.73
C CYS A 103 -8.05 13.99 4.03
N TYR A 104 -8.51 13.03 3.24
CA TYR A 104 -8.15 11.62 3.41
C TYR A 104 -6.71 11.36 2.96
N GLY A 105 -6.31 11.81 1.77
CA GLY A 105 -4.95 11.57 1.26
C GLY A 105 -3.88 12.23 2.11
N ILE A 106 -3.93 13.56 2.23
CA ILE A 106 -2.84 14.34 2.85
C ILE A 106 -3.00 14.45 4.36
N VAL A 107 -4.12 14.98 4.84
CA VAL A 107 -4.28 15.28 6.28
C VAL A 107 -4.26 14.00 7.11
N ALA A 108 -5.05 12.98 6.73
CA ALA A 108 -5.04 11.71 7.46
C ALA A 108 -3.74 10.93 7.28
N GLY A 109 -3.09 10.99 6.11
CA GLY A 109 -1.80 10.36 5.85
C GLY A 109 -0.65 10.97 6.69
N LEU A 110 -0.63 12.29 6.86
CA LEU A 110 0.30 12.97 7.78
C LEU A 110 0.04 12.55 9.24
N GLY A 111 -1.23 12.50 9.64
CA GLY A 111 -1.61 12.05 10.97
C GLY A 111 -1.13 10.63 11.25
N GLN A 112 -1.24 9.76 10.25
CA GLN A 112 -0.81 8.37 10.30
C GLN A 112 0.71 8.22 10.48
N SER A 113 1.51 9.04 9.78
CA SER A 113 2.96 9.09 9.96
C SER A 113 3.36 9.54 11.37
N MET A 114 2.67 10.56 11.92
CA MET A 114 2.93 11.05 13.28
C MET A 114 2.61 10.02 14.37
N ILE A 115 1.49 9.30 14.24
CA ILE A 115 1.15 8.20 15.15
C ILE A 115 2.24 7.13 15.12
N TYR A 116 2.65 6.70 13.92
CA TYR A 116 3.65 5.65 13.74
C TYR A 116 5.01 6.05 14.33
N SER A 117 5.57 7.18 13.91
CA SER A 117 6.87 7.64 14.38
C SER A 117 6.89 7.93 15.88
N GLY A 118 5.84 8.55 16.41
CA GLY A 118 5.73 8.83 17.84
C GLY A 118 5.68 7.54 18.67
N THR A 119 4.92 6.54 18.23
CA THR A 119 4.75 5.26 18.93
C THR A 119 6.04 4.44 18.94
N VAL A 120 6.74 4.37 17.81
CA VAL A 120 8.04 3.68 17.70
C VAL A 120 9.10 4.35 18.58
N LEU A 121 9.22 5.68 18.54
CA LEU A 121 10.20 6.41 19.35
C LEU A 121 9.91 6.30 20.85
N ALA A 122 8.65 6.41 21.27
CA ALA A 122 8.28 6.23 22.68
C ALA A 122 8.67 4.84 23.20
N THR A 123 8.48 3.80 22.37
CA THR A 123 8.87 2.43 22.70
C THR A 123 10.38 2.31 22.87
N GLY A 124 11.15 2.91 21.96
CA GLY A 124 12.61 2.94 22.05
C GLY A 124 13.14 3.58 23.34
N PHE A 125 12.52 4.66 23.81
CA PHE A 125 12.92 5.30 25.07
C PHE A 125 12.62 4.44 26.32
N HIS A 126 11.48 3.75 26.35
CA HIS A 126 11.07 2.92 27.50
C HIS A 126 11.81 1.58 27.59
N PHE A 127 12.23 1.02 26.45
CA PHE A 127 12.88 -0.28 26.33
C PHE A 127 14.33 -0.18 25.81
N HIS A 128 15.11 0.73 26.37
CA HIS A 128 16.53 0.94 26.01
C HIS A 128 17.40 -0.32 26.13
N ASP A 129 17.02 -1.27 26.98
CA ASP A 129 17.72 -2.54 27.16
C ASP A 129 17.73 -3.37 25.86
N ASN A 130 16.59 -3.41 25.14
CA ASN A 130 16.38 -4.18 23.91
C ASN A 130 15.31 -3.50 23.02
N PRO A 131 15.63 -2.33 22.42
CA PRO A 131 14.64 -1.50 21.74
C PRO A 131 14.09 -2.17 20.48
N SER A 132 14.90 -2.99 19.79
CA SER A 132 14.51 -3.69 18.57
C SER A 132 13.40 -4.73 18.82
N VAL A 133 13.49 -5.49 19.91
CA VAL A 133 12.48 -6.49 20.27
C VAL A 133 11.16 -5.81 20.67
N ALA A 134 11.24 -4.76 21.49
CA ALA A 134 10.05 -4.02 21.91
C ALA A 134 9.36 -3.33 20.73
N THR A 135 10.14 -2.72 19.83
CA THR A 135 9.62 -2.12 18.60
C THR A 135 9.00 -3.18 17.70
N GLY A 136 9.61 -4.36 17.57
CA GLY A 136 9.06 -5.48 16.82
C GLY A 136 7.67 -5.92 17.32
N VAL A 137 7.50 -6.05 18.64
CA VAL A 137 6.20 -6.39 19.26
C VAL A 137 5.15 -5.30 18.98
N VAL A 138 5.55 -4.03 19.11
CA VAL A 138 4.65 -2.89 18.83
C VAL A 138 4.24 -2.88 17.35
N VAL A 139 5.18 -3.03 16.42
CA VAL A 139 4.92 -3.05 14.98
C VAL A 139 4.13 -4.30 14.55
N ALA A 140 4.19 -5.42 15.31
CA ALA A 140 3.32 -6.57 15.08
C ALA A 140 1.82 -6.19 15.20
N GLY A 141 1.49 -5.19 16.02
CA GLY A 141 0.15 -4.58 16.06
C GLY A 141 -0.31 -4.08 14.70
N ALA A 142 0.58 -3.44 13.93
CA ALA A 142 0.27 -3.01 12.56
C ALA A 142 -0.07 -4.20 11.65
N GLY A 143 0.68 -5.31 11.77
CA GLY A 143 0.41 -6.55 11.01
C GLY A 143 -0.97 -7.15 11.31
N MET A 144 -1.37 -7.17 12.59
CA MET A 144 -2.73 -7.56 12.98
C MET A 144 -3.79 -6.61 12.41
N GLY A 145 -3.48 -5.31 12.34
CA GLY A 145 -4.36 -4.32 11.71
C GLY A 145 -4.65 -4.65 10.25
N VAL A 146 -3.62 -5.01 9.47
CA VAL A 146 -3.77 -5.42 8.06
C VAL A 146 -4.61 -6.68 7.90
N ALA A 147 -4.56 -7.60 8.86
CA ALA A 147 -5.37 -8.82 8.83
C ALA A 147 -6.86 -8.59 9.13
N VAL A 148 -7.19 -7.59 9.96
CA VAL A 148 -8.57 -7.38 10.46
C VAL A 148 -9.30 -6.30 9.68
N PHE A 149 -8.63 -5.20 9.34
CA PHE A 149 -9.30 -4.00 8.84
C PHE A 149 -9.85 -4.07 7.42
N PRO A 150 -9.32 -4.86 6.47
CA PRO A 150 -9.95 -4.97 5.16
C PRO A 150 -11.38 -5.53 5.26
N MET A 151 -11.59 -6.61 6.00
CA MET A 151 -12.94 -7.15 6.26
C MET A 151 -13.82 -6.19 7.06
N PHE A 152 -13.25 -5.56 8.10
CA PHE A 152 -14.00 -4.60 8.89
C PHE A 152 -14.46 -3.40 8.06
N THR A 153 -13.59 -2.87 7.20
CA THR A 153 -13.89 -1.73 6.33
C THR A 153 -14.93 -2.11 5.29
N GLU A 154 -14.83 -3.28 4.67
CA GLU A 154 -15.83 -3.76 3.72
C GLU A 154 -17.21 -3.90 4.38
N PHE A 155 -17.28 -4.50 5.57
CA PHE A 155 -18.52 -4.61 6.33
C PHE A 155 -19.16 -3.24 6.63
N LEU A 156 -18.34 -2.23 6.93
CA LEU A 156 -18.81 -0.86 7.13
C LEU A 156 -19.32 -0.23 5.83
N ILE A 157 -18.64 -0.49 4.69
CA ILE A 157 -19.06 0.02 3.39
C ILE A 157 -20.39 -0.60 2.97
N GLU A 158 -20.55 -1.91 3.12
CA GLU A 158 -21.80 -2.62 2.80
C GLU A 158 -22.98 -2.11 3.66
N THR A 159 -22.76 -1.84 4.95
CA THR A 159 -23.84 -1.50 5.89
C THR A 159 -24.17 -0.01 5.92
N TYR A 160 -23.16 0.86 5.86
CA TYR A 160 -23.30 2.30 6.10
C TYR A 160 -22.85 3.17 4.92
N GLY A 161 -22.39 2.55 3.83
CA GLY A 161 -21.78 3.24 2.70
C GLY A 161 -20.39 3.81 3.02
N ILE A 162 -19.75 4.38 2.00
CA ILE A 162 -18.40 4.95 2.13
C ILE A 162 -18.34 6.15 3.08
N ASP A 163 -19.41 6.95 3.13
CA ASP A 163 -19.48 8.14 3.99
C ASP A 163 -19.61 7.76 5.47
N GLY A 164 -20.49 6.81 5.78
CA GLY A 164 -20.60 6.24 7.12
C GLY A 164 -19.31 5.53 7.55
N THR A 165 -18.65 4.85 6.60
CA THR A 165 -17.35 4.20 6.85
C THR A 165 -16.29 5.22 7.26
N PHE A 166 -16.15 6.34 6.54
CA PHE A 166 -15.21 7.40 6.93
C PHE A 166 -15.51 7.96 8.32
N LEU A 167 -16.78 8.15 8.66
CA LEU A 167 -17.17 8.63 9.99
C LEU A 167 -16.78 7.62 11.09
N LEU A 168 -17.03 6.33 10.88
CA LEU A 168 -16.69 5.29 11.84
C LEU A 168 -15.17 5.09 11.96
N LEU A 169 -14.42 5.16 10.86
CA LEU A 169 -12.95 5.11 10.88
C LEU A 169 -12.34 6.34 11.57
N SER A 170 -13.00 7.49 11.52
CA SER A 170 -12.61 8.67 12.30
C SER A 170 -12.71 8.40 13.81
N ALA A 171 -13.80 7.74 14.25
CA ALA A 171 -13.98 7.36 15.65
C ALA A 171 -12.93 6.33 16.10
N VAL A 172 -12.59 5.35 15.24
CA VAL A 172 -11.50 4.40 15.51
C VAL A 172 -10.16 5.13 15.67
N SER A 173 -9.89 6.12 14.82
CA SER A 173 -8.66 6.92 14.87
C SER A 173 -8.51 7.69 16.19
N LEU A 174 -9.61 8.17 16.78
CA LEU A 174 -9.61 8.80 18.11
C LEU A 174 -9.30 7.84 19.25
N GLN A 175 -9.56 6.54 19.11
CA GLN A 175 -9.24 5.55 20.16
C GLN A 175 -7.74 5.44 20.41
N VAL A 176 -6.91 5.81 19.43
CA VAL A 176 -5.45 5.95 19.61
C VAL A 176 -5.11 6.91 20.76
N VAL A 177 -5.91 7.96 20.98
CA VAL A 177 -5.69 8.90 22.09
C VAL A 177 -5.79 8.19 23.45
N VAL A 178 -6.74 7.27 23.62
CA VAL A 178 -6.97 6.55 24.88
C VAL A 178 -5.74 5.71 25.23
N PHE A 179 -5.22 4.94 24.28
CA PHE A 179 -4.01 4.14 24.49
C PHE A 179 -2.76 5.02 24.63
N ASN A 180 -2.67 6.12 23.89
CA ASN A 180 -1.58 7.08 24.02
C ASN A 180 -1.49 7.73 25.41
N MET A 181 -2.61 7.87 26.14
CA MET A 181 -2.56 8.36 27.54
C MET A 181 -1.79 7.43 28.48
N CYS A 182 -1.68 6.13 28.15
CA CYS A 182 -0.91 5.16 28.90
C CYS A 182 0.60 5.24 28.64
N ILE A 183 1.02 5.98 27.60
CA ILE A 183 2.42 6.19 27.25
C ILE A 183 2.90 7.48 27.90
N GLU A 184 3.74 7.33 28.93
CA GLU A 184 4.33 8.45 29.63
C GLU A 184 5.58 8.97 28.91
N THR A 185 5.83 10.28 29.04
CA THR A 185 7.06 10.92 28.57
C THR A 185 8.24 10.42 29.41
N HIS A 186 9.25 9.85 28.77
CA HIS A 186 10.41 9.27 29.46
C HIS A 186 11.49 10.33 29.71
N GLU A 187 12.27 10.22 30.79
CA GLU A 187 13.34 11.18 31.12
C GLU A 187 14.40 11.31 30.01
N LEU A 188 14.74 10.19 29.34
CA LEU A 188 15.64 10.19 28.19
C LEU A 188 15.14 11.05 27.01
N GLU A 189 13.81 11.17 26.87
CA GLU A 189 13.21 12.04 25.85
C GLU A 189 13.44 13.51 26.21
N ASN A 190 13.25 13.89 27.48
CA ASN A 190 13.48 15.24 27.98
C ASN A 190 14.96 15.64 27.88
N ASN A 191 15.87 14.76 28.31
CA ASN A 191 17.31 15.00 28.22
C ASN A 191 17.78 15.17 26.76
N ARG A 192 17.17 14.43 25.82
CA ARG A 192 17.46 14.55 24.39
C ARG A 192 17.01 15.89 23.82
N LYS A 193 15.91 16.46 24.32
CA LYS A 193 15.44 17.80 23.92
C LYS A 193 16.41 18.90 24.39
N GLU A 194 16.88 18.79 25.63
CA GLU A 194 17.86 19.73 26.21
C GLU A 194 19.23 19.66 25.51
N THR A 195 19.65 18.46 25.09
CA THR A 195 20.92 18.24 24.39
C THR A 195 20.81 18.43 22.87
N SER A 196 19.69 18.99 22.36
CA SER A 196 19.51 19.10 20.92
C SER A 196 20.48 20.12 20.32
N MET A 197 21.56 19.62 19.69
CA MET A 197 22.42 20.40 18.80
C MET A 197 21.61 21.25 17.81
N THR A 198 22.11 22.43 17.48
CA THR A 198 21.54 23.34 16.48
C THR A 198 21.23 22.58 15.20
N PHE A 199 19.99 22.71 14.71
CA PHE A 199 19.48 22.00 13.52
C PHE A 199 20.48 22.01 12.34
N LYS A 200 21.14 23.15 12.08
CA LYS A 200 22.18 23.30 11.05
C LYS A 200 23.35 22.30 11.19
N MET A 201 23.87 22.12 12.40
CA MET A 201 25.04 21.25 12.65
C MET A 201 24.68 19.77 12.48
N LYS A 202 23.45 19.37 12.83
CA LYS A 202 22.92 18.03 12.53
C LYS A 202 22.80 17.81 11.02
N VAL A 203 22.26 18.78 10.29
CA VAL A 203 22.06 18.68 8.84
C VAL A 203 23.39 18.51 8.10
N GLU A 204 24.42 19.27 8.47
CA GLU A 204 25.72 19.21 7.80
C GLU A 204 26.44 17.88 8.03
N LEU A 205 26.39 17.34 9.26
CA LEU A 205 26.89 16.00 9.56
C LEU A 205 26.13 14.91 8.78
N ILE A 206 24.80 15.01 8.72
CA ILE A 206 23.98 14.09 7.92
C ILE A 206 24.36 14.16 6.44
N PHE A 207 24.53 15.35 5.87
CA PHE A 207 24.94 15.50 4.47
C PHE A 207 26.30 14.84 4.17
N GLN A 208 27.26 14.93 5.09
CA GLN A 208 28.55 14.27 4.95
C GLN A 208 28.41 12.73 5.02
N GLU A 209 27.62 12.21 5.95
CA GLU A 209 27.33 10.77 6.04
C GLU A 209 26.62 10.27 4.77
N LEU A 210 25.60 10.99 4.30
CA LEU A 210 24.85 10.68 3.09
C LEU A 210 25.77 10.61 1.88
N ARG A 211 26.67 11.59 1.71
CA ARG A 211 27.61 11.59 0.58
C ARG A 211 28.49 10.34 0.59
N LYS A 212 28.92 9.87 1.76
CA LYS A 212 29.72 8.65 1.90
C LYS A 212 28.87 7.39 1.60
N ILE A 213 27.67 7.31 2.16
CA ILE A 213 26.75 6.19 1.98
C ILE A 213 26.33 6.03 0.51
N PHE A 214 25.92 7.12 -0.15
CA PHE A 214 25.51 7.10 -1.56
C PHE A 214 26.69 6.90 -2.53
N SER A 215 27.93 7.00 -2.08
CA SER A 215 29.11 6.61 -2.86
C SER A 215 29.30 5.09 -2.91
N MET A 216 28.60 4.31 -2.08
CA MET A 216 28.70 2.85 -2.04
C MET A 216 27.75 2.24 -3.08
N GLY A 217 28.31 1.58 -4.10
CA GLY A 217 27.51 0.97 -5.17
C GLY A 217 26.48 -0.05 -4.67
N ALA A 218 26.82 -0.85 -3.67
CA ALA A 218 25.92 -1.82 -3.06
C ALA A 218 24.69 -1.18 -2.39
N TYR A 219 24.89 -0.04 -1.71
CA TYR A 219 23.78 0.69 -1.09
C TYR A 219 22.85 1.31 -2.13
N LEU A 220 23.41 1.84 -3.22
CA LEU A 220 22.61 2.38 -4.32
C LEU A 220 21.75 1.29 -4.98
N GLN A 221 22.31 0.09 -5.20
CA GLN A 221 21.55 -1.06 -5.69
C GLN A 221 20.41 -1.45 -4.74
N PHE A 222 20.66 -1.43 -3.44
CA PHE A 222 19.66 -1.72 -2.44
C PHE A 222 18.53 -0.67 -2.42
N CYS A 223 18.87 0.61 -2.54
CA CYS A 223 17.89 1.69 -2.68
C CYS A 223 17.00 1.53 -3.93
N ILE A 224 17.59 1.17 -5.07
CA ILE A 224 16.83 0.90 -6.31
C ILE A 224 15.88 -0.28 -6.09
N SER A 225 16.34 -1.34 -5.43
CA SER A 225 15.50 -2.50 -5.10
C SER A 225 14.31 -2.11 -4.22
N ILE A 226 14.52 -1.31 -3.17
CA ILE A 226 13.45 -0.83 -2.27
C ILE A 226 12.45 0.05 -3.01
N PHE A 227 12.93 0.92 -3.90
CA PHE A 227 12.07 1.76 -4.73
C PHE A 227 11.16 0.90 -5.62
N CYS A 228 11.73 -0.05 -6.36
CA CYS A 228 10.98 -0.96 -7.23
C CYS A 228 9.95 -1.79 -6.45
N TRP A 229 10.35 -2.32 -5.29
CA TRP A 229 9.46 -3.08 -4.42
C TRP A 229 8.31 -2.21 -3.87
N SER A 230 8.60 -1.02 -3.36
CA SER A 230 7.60 -0.11 -2.80
C SER A 230 6.57 0.30 -3.86
N THR A 231 7.04 0.56 -5.08
CA THR A 231 6.22 0.85 -6.26
C THR A 231 5.30 -0.34 -6.57
N SER A 232 5.84 -1.56 -6.62
CA SER A 232 5.09 -2.78 -6.93
C SER A 232 4.05 -3.12 -5.85
N VAL A 233 4.45 -3.10 -4.57
CA VAL A 233 3.57 -3.47 -3.46
C VAL A 233 2.41 -2.51 -3.31
N ASN A 234 2.65 -1.19 -3.38
CA ASN A 234 1.54 -0.25 -3.22
C ASN A 234 0.54 -0.35 -4.36
N THR A 235 1.04 -0.50 -5.58
CA THR A 235 0.19 -0.71 -6.77
C THR A 235 -0.65 -1.97 -6.59
N SER A 236 -0.04 -3.06 -6.15
CA SER A 236 -0.73 -4.32 -5.90
C SER A 236 -1.79 -4.13 -4.80
N VAL A 237 -1.43 -3.63 -3.62
CA VAL A 237 -2.37 -3.46 -2.51
C VAL A 237 -3.56 -2.55 -2.86
N LEU A 238 -3.34 -1.50 -3.67
CA LEU A 238 -4.40 -0.56 -4.03
C LEU A 238 -5.34 -1.11 -5.12
N LEU A 239 -4.79 -1.75 -6.17
CA LEU A 239 -5.56 -2.18 -7.35
C LEU A 239 -6.09 -3.61 -7.25
N LEU A 240 -5.49 -4.46 -6.42
CA LEU A 240 -5.81 -5.87 -6.37
C LEU A 240 -7.27 -6.16 -5.93
N PRO A 241 -7.88 -5.42 -4.98
CA PRO A 241 -9.30 -5.59 -4.70
C PRO A 241 -10.19 -5.31 -5.91
N GLN A 242 -9.90 -4.23 -6.65
CA GLN A 242 -10.62 -3.88 -7.87
C GLN A 242 -10.45 -4.97 -8.94
N TYR A 243 -9.24 -5.52 -9.09
CA TYR A 243 -8.97 -6.62 -10.00
C TYR A 243 -9.76 -7.88 -9.65
N TYR A 244 -9.87 -8.23 -8.36
CA TYR A 244 -10.65 -9.38 -7.92
C TYR A 244 -12.13 -9.21 -8.25
N VAL A 245 -12.69 -8.03 -8.00
CA VAL A 245 -14.09 -7.72 -8.31
C VAL A 245 -14.34 -7.69 -9.82
N SER A 246 -13.45 -7.07 -10.62
CA SER A 246 -13.60 -7.03 -12.07
C SER A 246 -13.49 -8.40 -12.75
N THR A 247 -12.82 -9.36 -12.09
CA THR A 247 -12.71 -10.76 -12.54
C THR A 247 -13.76 -11.67 -11.89
N GLY A 248 -14.86 -11.11 -11.38
CA GLY A 248 -16.05 -11.84 -10.97
C GLY A 248 -16.15 -12.23 -9.48
N SER A 249 -15.27 -11.73 -8.61
CA SER A 249 -15.44 -11.92 -7.15
C SER A 249 -16.37 -10.88 -6.54
N SER A 250 -16.97 -11.20 -5.40
CA SER A 250 -17.71 -10.22 -4.60
C SER A 250 -16.77 -9.25 -3.87
N HIS A 251 -17.30 -8.11 -3.41
CA HIS A 251 -16.53 -7.16 -2.60
C HIS A 251 -16.05 -7.79 -1.28
N THR A 252 -16.93 -8.55 -0.63
CA THR A 252 -16.61 -9.34 0.57
C THR A 252 -15.48 -10.34 0.31
N GLU A 253 -15.51 -11.06 -0.83
CA GLU A 253 -14.43 -11.97 -1.24
C GLU A 253 -13.10 -11.23 -1.44
N ALA A 254 -13.11 -10.07 -2.08
CA ALA A 254 -11.91 -9.26 -2.24
C ALA A 254 -11.34 -8.80 -0.89
N ALA A 255 -12.20 -8.42 0.06
CA ALA A 255 -11.79 -8.07 1.43
C ALA A 255 -11.21 -9.26 2.21
N ILE A 256 -11.77 -10.47 2.06
CA ILE A 256 -11.23 -11.71 2.62
C ILE A 256 -9.82 -11.98 2.08
N LEU A 257 -9.62 -11.83 0.76
CA LEU A 257 -8.33 -12.03 0.11
C LEU A 257 -7.26 -11.01 0.60
N MET A 258 -7.64 -9.75 0.79
CA MET A 258 -6.73 -8.74 1.37
C MET A 258 -6.43 -9.00 2.85
N SER A 259 -7.39 -9.53 3.60
CA SER A 259 -7.17 -9.95 4.99
C SER A 259 -6.21 -11.13 5.06
N LEU A 260 -6.32 -12.07 4.11
CA LEU A 260 -5.39 -13.20 3.99
C LEU A 260 -3.96 -12.74 3.69
N TYR A 261 -3.79 -11.73 2.82
CA TYR A 261 -2.51 -11.05 2.60
C TYR A 261 -1.91 -10.52 3.92
N GLY A 262 -2.73 -9.90 4.78
CA GLY A 262 -2.30 -9.42 6.09
C GLY A 262 -1.88 -10.53 7.04
N ILE A 263 -2.67 -11.61 7.11
CA ILE A 263 -2.38 -12.76 7.98
C ILE A 263 -1.05 -13.40 7.60
N THR A 264 -0.86 -13.75 6.32
CA THR A 264 0.39 -14.38 5.88
C THR A 264 1.57 -13.44 5.98
N GLY A 265 1.39 -12.15 5.74
CA GLY A 265 2.42 -11.14 5.95
C GLY A 265 2.90 -11.07 7.41
N CYS A 266 1.98 -11.18 8.37
CA CYS A 266 2.32 -11.24 9.78
C CYS A 266 3.15 -12.48 10.13
N PHE A 267 2.73 -13.67 9.67
CA PHE A 267 3.48 -14.90 9.88
C PHE A 267 4.87 -14.85 9.21
N SER A 268 4.93 -14.32 8.00
CA SER A 268 6.16 -14.29 7.22
C SER A 268 7.21 -13.36 7.82
N ARG A 269 6.81 -12.23 8.40
CA ARG A 269 7.73 -11.34 9.14
C ARG A 269 8.39 -12.03 10.33
N ILE A 270 7.63 -12.84 11.07
CA ILE A 270 8.14 -13.60 12.21
C ILE A 270 9.11 -14.67 11.72
N LEU A 271 8.71 -15.47 10.74
CA LEU A 271 9.54 -16.55 10.18
C LEU A 271 10.84 -16.02 9.59
N THR A 272 10.79 -14.93 8.81
CA THR A 272 11.99 -14.33 8.23
C THR A 272 12.86 -13.61 9.25
N GLY A 273 12.29 -13.01 10.30
CA GLY A 273 13.06 -12.47 11.41
C GLY A 273 13.85 -13.55 12.16
N LEU A 274 13.24 -14.72 12.38
CA LEU A 274 13.92 -15.88 12.96
C LEU A 274 14.99 -16.43 12.00
N ALA A 275 14.67 -16.57 10.72
CA ALA A 275 15.62 -17.04 9.72
C ALA A 275 16.84 -16.11 9.59
N ALA A 276 16.64 -14.80 9.60
CA ALA A 276 17.71 -13.79 9.55
C ALA A 276 18.60 -13.79 10.80
N SER A 277 18.17 -14.42 11.89
CA SER A 277 18.96 -14.56 13.11
C SER A 277 19.88 -15.79 13.10
N ASP A 278 19.65 -16.77 12.21
CA ASP A 278 20.53 -17.94 12.08
C ASP A 278 21.75 -17.57 11.20
N PRO A 279 22.99 -17.69 11.71
CA PRO A 279 24.21 -17.39 10.94
C PRO A 279 24.36 -18.20 9.64
N ARG A 280 23.64 -19.31 9.49
CA ARG A 280 23.68 -20.18 8.31
C ARG A 280 22.79 -19.69 7.17
N VAL A 281 21.92 -18.72 7.41
CA VAL A 281 21.00 -18.18 6.41
C VAL A 281 21.55 -16.85 5.90
N ASP A 282 21.89 -16.80 4.61
CA ASP A 282 22.25 -15.54 3.97
C ASP A 282 20.99 -14.68 3.75
N GLY A 283 20.90 -13.56 4.48
CA GLY A 283 19.79 -12.61 4.38
C GLY A 283 19.62 -12.01 2.99
N LYS A 284 20.72 -11.81 2.23
CA LYS A 284 20.66 -11.29 0.85
C LYS A 284 20.05 -12.32 -0.10
N LEU A 285 20.43 -13.59 0.04
CA LEU A 285 19.85 -14.67 -0.77
C LEU A 285 18.35 -14.84 -0.48
N LEU A 286 17.97 -14.81 0.80
CA LEU A 286 16.56 -14.88 1.22
C LEU A 286 15.75 -13.71 0.66
N TYR A 287 16.32 -12.51 0.66
CA TYR A 287 15.72 -11.30 0.09
C TYR A 287 15.52 -11.42 -1.43
N MET A 288 16.57 -11.77 -2.18
CA MET A 288 16.51 -11.92 -3.63
C MET A 288 15.57 -13.06 -4.06
N GLY A 289 15.64 -14.21 -3.39
CA GLY A 289 14.78 -15.36 -3.67
C GLY A 289 13.30 -15.04 -3.46
N SER A 290 12.98 -14.29 -2.40
CA SER A 290 11.60 -13.84 -2.13
C SER A 290 11.04 -13.01 -3.29
N TYR A 291 11.83 -12.11 -3.86
CA TYR A 291 11.38 -11.29 -4.99
C TYR A 291 11.23 -12.06 -6.29
N ILE A 292 12.11 -13.02 -6.57
CA ILE A 292 11.98 -13.85 -7.77
C ILE A 292 10.66 -14.62 -7.71
N ILE A 293 10.34 -15.22 -6.56
CA ILE A 293 9.09 -15.98 -6.38
C ILE A 293 7.87 -15.05 -6.48
N LEU A 294 7.91 -13.86 -5.88
CA LEU A 294 6.83 -12.88 -5.99
C LEU A 294 6.64 -12.37 -7.42
N GLY A 295 7.73 -12.09 -8.12
CA GLY A 295 7.73 -11.64 -9.51
C GLY A 295 7.14 -12.70 -10.45
N LEU A 296 7.55 -13.96 -10.30
CA LEU A 296 6.96 -15.09 -11.02
C LEU A 296 5.46 -15.23 -10.72
N SER A 297 5.08 -15.17 -9.43
CA SER A 297 3.67 -15.27 -9.03
C SER A 297 2.81 -14.16 -9.65
N THR A 298 3.35 -12.95 -9.74
CA THR A 298 2.67 -11.80 -10.37
C THR A 298 2.61 -11.94 -11.89
N PHE A 299 3.66 -12.47 -12.53
CA PHE A 299 3.68 -12.73 -13.97
C PHE A 299 2.60 -13.74 -14.39
N PHE A 300 2.36 -14.78 -13.58
CA PHE A 300 1.32 -15.78 -13.84
C PHE A 300 -0.09 -15.35 -13.41
N LEU A 301 -0.25 -14.19 -12.75
CA LEU A 301 -1.54 -13.71 -12.25
C LEU A 301 -2.64 -13.67 -13.32
N PRO A 302 -2.41 -13.19 -14.57
CA PRO A 302 -3.46 -13.16 -15.60
C PRO A 302 -4.01 -14.55 -15.97
N LEU A 303 -3.21 -15.61 -15.80
CA LEU A 303 -3.60 -16.99 -16.11
C LEU A 303 -4.41 -17.62 -14.97
N ILE A 304 -3.98 -17.40 -13.73
CA ILE A 304 -4.61 -18.01 -12.55
C ILE A 304 -5.74 -17.15 -11.96
N GLY A 305 -5.72 -15.84 -12.21
CA GLY A 305 -6.56 -14.83 -11.57
C GLY A 305 -8.04 -14.86 -11.96
N ASN A 306 -8.39 -15.59 -13.03
CA ASN A 306 -9.79 -15.82 -13.39
C ASN A 306 -10.50 -16.80 -12.44
N TYR A 307 -9.74 -17.63 -11.73
CA TYR A 307 -10.29 -18.63 -10.81
C TYR A 307 -10.10 -18.18 -9.36
N PHE A 308 -11.12 -18.35 -8.52
CA PHE A 308 -11.04 -17.97 -7.10
C PHE A 308 -9.86 -18.62 -6.35
N PRO A 309 -9.55 -19.93 -6.50
CA PRO A 309 -8.35 -20.52 -5.90
C PRO A 309 -7.03 -19.87 -6.34
N GLY A 310 -6.96 -19.39 -7.59
CA GLY A 310 -5.80 -18.66 -8.09
C GLY A 310 -5.65 -17.27 -7.44
N LYS A 311 -6.77 -16.58 -7.21
CA LYS A 311 -6.79 -15.32 -6.43
C LYS A 311 -6.28 -15.55 -5.00
N VAL A 312 -6.76 -16.59 -4.33
CA VAL A 312 -6.30 -17.01 -2.99
C VAL A 312 -4.80 -17.30 -2.98
N PHE A 313 -4.31 -18.10 -3.93
CA PHE A 313 -2.88 -18.40 -4.05
C PHE A 313 -2.05 -17.13 -4.19
N TYR A 314 -2.46 -16.21 -5.06
CA TYR A 314 -1.75 -14.95 -5.24
C TYR A 314 -1.73 -14.08 -3.97
N SER A 315 -2.86 -13.94 -3.26
CA SER A 315 -2.90 -13.17 -2.00
C SER A 315 -1.96 -13.77 -0.94
N LEU A 316 -1.89 -15.10 -0.85
CA LEU A 316 -0.97 -15.80 0.05
C LEU A 316 0.49 -15.47 -0.30
N MET A 317 0.88 -15.66 -1.57
CA MET A 317 2.24 -15.40 -2.05
C MET A 317 2.64 -13.94 -1.88
N LEU A 318 1.74 -13.01 -2.21
CA LEU A 318 1.94 -11.59 -2.02
C LEU A 318 2.20 -11.28 -0.54
N GLY A 319 1.42 -11.82 0.38
CA GLY A 319 1.60 -11.57 1.82
C GLY A 319 2.92 -12.12 2.34
N ILE A 320 3.24 -13.37 2.01
CA ILE A 320 4.48 -14.04 2.43
C ILE A 320 5.70 -13.26 1.90
N TYR A 321 5.81 -13.10 0.58
CA TYR A 321 7.05 -12.65 -0.03
C TYR A 321 7.22 -11.13 -0.05
N SER A 322 6.14 -10.34 0.00
CA SER A 322 6.28 -8.88 0.09
C SER A 322 6.60 -8.39 1.51
N SER A 323 6.13 -9.11 2.55
CA SER A 323 6.26 -8.63 3.93
C SER A 323 7.64 -8.86 4.54
N ASN A 324 8.40 -9.81 4.00
CA ASN A 324 9.76 -10.17 4.44
C ASN A 324 10.76 -9.02 4.33
N VAL A 325 10.52 -8.11 3.37
CA VAL A 325 11.36 -6.94 3.13
C VAL A 325 11.51 -6.10 4.38
N TRP A 326 10.41 -5.87 5.11
CA TRP A 326 10.44 -5.10 6.34
C TRP A 326 11.31 -5.73 7.43
N SER A 327 11.38 -7.07 7.50
CA SER A 327 12.20 -7.80 8.47
C SER A 327 13.69 -7.84 8.07
N LEU A 328 13.97 -7.90 6.76
CA LEU A 328 15.32 -8.02 6.23
C LEU A 328 15.99 -6.66 5.94
N LEU A 329 15.21 -5.57 5.88
CA LEU A 329 15.70 -4.22 5.61
C LEU A 329 16.85 -3.86 6.56
N THR A 330 16.57 -3.86 7.87
CA THR A 330 17.56 -3.53 8.91
C THR A 330 18.85 -4.37 8.86
N PRO A 331 18.83 -5.72 8.88
CA PRO A 331 20.06 -6.50 8.89
C PRO A 331 20.89 -6.31 7.61
N ILE A 332 20.25 -6.20 6.45
CA ILE A 332 20.96 -5.96 5.18
C ILE A 332 21.61 -4.56 5.17
N THR A 333 20.90 -3.54 5.64
CA THR A 333 21.47 -2.18 5.77
C THR A 333 22.70 -2.18 6.68
N ILE A 334 22.63 -2.87 7.83
CA ILE A 334 23.77 -3.00 8.75
C ILE A 334 24.97 -3.65 8.05
N GLU A 335 24.74 -4.70 7.26
CA GLU A 335 25.80 -5.39 6.54
C GLU A 335 26.46 -4.50 5.47
N ILE A 336 25.67 -3.68 4.78
CA ILE A 336 26.17 -2.80 3.70
C ILE A 336 26.91 -1.58 4.26
N VAL A 337 26.30 -0.81 5.17
CA VAL A 337 26.83 0.50 5.61
C VAL A 337 27.50 0.46 6.99
N GLY A 338 27.31 -0.62 7.75
CA GLY A 338 27.79 -0.75 9.12
C GLY A 338 26.84 -0.14 10.16
N ILE A 339 26.94 -0.64 11.40
CA ILE A 339 26.05 -0.28 12.52
C ILE A 339 26.01 1.24 12.80
N GLN A 340 27.14 1.94 12.65
CA GLN A 340 27.22 3.37 12.95
C GLN A 340 26.40 4.23 11.99
N GLN A 341 26.38 3.87 10.70
CA GLN A 341 25.72 4.64 9.64
C GLN A 341 24.31 4.13 9.32
N MET A 342 23.90 3.01 9.93
CA MET A 342 22.61 2.37 9.72
C MET A 342 21.41 3.29 9.93
N PRO A 343 21.29 4.11 11.00
CA PRO A 343 20.09 4.93 11.20
C PRO A 343 19.87 5.96 10.09
N THR A 344 20.96 6.57 9.61
CA THR A 344 20.94 7.55 8.51
C THR A 344 20.57 6.86 7.19
N ALA A 345 21.17 5.71 6.90
CA ALA A 345 20.85 4.90 5.71
C ALA A 345 19.39 4.42 5.71
N PHE A 346 18.94 3.80 6.80
CA PHE A 346 17.57 3.30 6.96
C PHE A 346 16.53 4.42 6.81
N GLY A 347 16.80 5.61 7.33
CA GLY A 347 15.92 6.77 7.14
C GLY A 347 15.76 7.17 5.67
N MET A 348 16.84 7.10 4.89
CA MET A 348 16.80 7.38 3.46
C MET A 348 16.12 6.28 2.66
N GLU A 349 16.32 5.02 3.03
CA GLU A 349 15.61 3.87 2.45
C GLU A 349 14.09 4.02 2.60
N LEU A 350 13.61 4.43 3.78
CA LEU A 350 12.20 4.71 4.01
C LEU A 350 11.68 5.89 3.18
N LEU A 351 12.50 6.95 3.01
CA LEU A 351 12.15 8.09 2.16
C LEU A 351 12.01 7.67 0.71
N ILE A 352 12.98 6.94 0.17
CA ILE A 352 12.97 6.40 -1.19
C ILE A 352 11.80 5.44 -1.38
N GLY A 353 11.54 4.58 -0.39
CA GLY A 353 10.37 3.71 -0.37
C GLY A 353 9.07 4.52 -0.43
N GLY A 354 8.93 5.58 0.36
CA GLY A 354 7.78 6.49 0.35
C GLY A 354 7.53 7.13 -1.02
N ILE A 355 8.58 7.53 -1.74
CA ILE A 355 8.49 8.01 -3.13
C ILE A 355 7.98 6.89 -4.05
N GLY A 356 8.50 5.67 -3.89
CA GLY A 356 8.03 4.50 -4.63
C GLY A 356 6.55 4.18 -4.36
N PHE A 357 6.12 4.22 -3.09
CA PHE A 357 4.71 4.08 -2.70
C PHE A 357 3.84 5.12 -3.41
N LEU A 358 4.28 6.37 -3.56
CA LEU A 358 3.51 7.40 -4.25
C LEU A 358 3.43 7.15 -5.76
N ILE A 359 4.58 6.86 -6.39
CA ILE A 359 4.70 6.71 -7.85
C ILE A 359 3.98 5.45 -8.35
N GLY A 360 4.01 4.35 -7.59
CA GLY A 360 3.45 3.06 -8.00
C GLY A 360 2.01 3.13 -8.50
N PRO A 361 1.04 3.50 -7.65
CA PRO A 361 -0.35 3.56 -8.06
C PRO A 361 -0.62 4.57 -9.18
N ILE A 362 0.17 5.63 -9.31
CA ILE A 362 0.03 6.60 -10.41
C ILE A 362 0.39 5.93 -11.74
N ILE A 363 1.52 5.22 -11.79
CA ILE A 363 1.93 4.46 -12.97
C ILE A 363 0.93 3.32 -13.24
N GLY A 364 0.56 2.56 -12.21
CA GLY A 364 -0.40 1.46 -12.32
C GLY A 364 -1.76 1.92 -12.82
N GLY A 365 -2.29 3.03 -12.29
CA GLY A 365 -3.54 3.62 -12.74
C GLY A 365 -3.47 4.12 -14.19
N PHE A 366 -2.35 4.73 -14.59
CA PHE A 366 -2.14 5.16 -15.98
C PHE A 366 -2.07 3.97 -16.95
N LEU A 367 -1.34 2.91 -16.58
CA LEU A 367 -1.26 1.67 -17.35
C LEU A 367 -2.61 0.96 -17.46
N TYR A 368 -3.41 0.96 -16.39
CA TYR A 368 -4.76 0.41 -16.39
C TYR A 368 -5.68 1.14 -17.39
N VAL A 369 -5.63 2.47 -17.40
CA VAL A 369 -6.40 3.29 -18.37
C VAL A 369 -5.97 2.99 -19.81
N LEU A 370 -4.66 2.91 -20.05
CA LEU A 370 -4.14 2.56 -21.38
C LEU A 370 -4.58 1.17 -21.81
N ALA A 371 -4.46 0.16 -20.94
CA ALA A 371 -4.88 -1.21 -21.22
C ALA A 371 -6.38 -1.29 -21.57
N GLY A 372 -7.23 -0.59 -20.81
CA GLY A 372 -8.67 -0.52 -21.10
C GLY A 372 -8.99 0.16 -22.43
N ILE A 373 -8.25 1.22 -22.81
CA ILE A 373 -8.38 1.85 -24.13
C ILE A 373 -7.97 0.88 -25.24
N PHE A 374 -6.88 0.11 -25.04
CA PHE A 374 -6.43 -0.90 -26.00
C PHE A 374 -7.44 -2.04 -26.15
N GLU A 375 -8.00 -2.57 -25.05
CA GLU A 375 -9.06 -3.57 -25.10
C GLU A 375 -10.31 -3.05 -25.82
N MET A 376 -10.76 -1.83 -25.51
CA MET A 376 -11.90 -1.22 -26.18
C MET A 376 -11.64 -1.00 -27.67
N LEU A 377 -10.43 -0.56 -28.05
CA LEU A 377 -10.01 -0.45 -29.45
C LEU A 377 -10.01 -1.80 -30.16
N MET A 378 -9.55 -2.87 -29.50
CA MET A 378 -9.58 -4.23 -30.05
C MET A 378 -11.02 -4.72 -30.23
N ILE A 379 -11.89 -4.53 -29.25
CA ILE A 379 -13.30 -4.92 -29.36
C ILE A 379 -13.99 -4.15 -30.50
N LEU A 380 -13.73 -2.84 -30.62
CA LEU A 380 -14.25 -1.99 -31.69
C LEU A 380 -13.73 -2.39 -33.08
N THR A 381 -12.47 -2.80 -33.20
CA THR A 381 -11.92 -3.30 -34.48
C THR A 381 -12.48 -4.68 -34.82
N MET A 382 -12.68 -5.57 -33.84
CA MET A 382 -13.29 -6.88 -34.06
C MET A 382 -14.78 -6.78 -34.44
N THR A 383 -15.57 -5.93 -33.76
CA THR A 383 -16.98 -5.68 -34.15
C THR A 383 -17.11 -4.97 -35.49
N LYS A 384 -16.21 -4.02 -35.82
CA LYS A 384 -16.16 -3.47 -37.18
C LYS A 384 -15.80 -4.54 -38.21
N SER A 385 -14.87 -5.44 -37.89
CA SER A 385 -14.48 -6.56 -38.77
C SER A 385 -15.66 -7.51 -39.05
N GLU A 386 -16.45 -7.87 -38.05
CA GLU A 386 -17.68 -8.68 -38.25
C GLU A 386 -18.73 -7.94 -39.08
N SER A 387 -18.96 -6.64 -38.81
CA SER A 387 -19.89 -5.83 -39.60
C SER A 387 -19.44 -5.63 -41.06
N PHE A 388 -18.13 -5.56 -41.29
CA PHE A 388 -17.52 -5.46 -42.61
C PHE A 388 -17.55 -6.79 -43.35
N GLN A 389 -17.31 -7.92 -42.67
CA GLN A 389 -17.50 -9.25 -43.23
C GLN A 389 -18.97 -9.51 -43.60
N ASN A 390 -19.92 -9.10 -42.76
CA ASN A 390 -21.35 -9.23 -43.09
C ASN A 390 -21.78 -8.34 -44.27
N ARG A 391 -21.21 -7.14 -44.43
CA ARG A 391 -21.43 -6.31 -45.63
C ARG A 391 -20.84 -6.94 -46.88
N ASN A 392 -19.60 -7.42 -46.83
CA ASN A 392 -18.97 -8.10 -47.96
C ASN A 392 -19.69 -9.42 -48.34
N ASN A 393 -20.24 -10.13 -47.36
CA ASN A 393 -21.05 -11.32 -47.62
C ASN A 393 -22.40 -10.94 -48.25
N MET A 394 -23.06 -9.86 -47.80
CA MET A 394 -24.27 -9.35 -48.44
C MET A 394 -24.02 -8.90 -49.88
N GLU A 395 -22.95 -8.12 -50.13
CA GLU A 395 -22.58 -7.69 -51.49
C GLU A 395 -22.28 -8.87 -52.41
N LYS A 396 -21.54 -9.88 -51.93
CA LYS A 396 -21.32 -11.12 -52.70
C LYS A 396 -22.59 -11.92 -52.94
N THR A 397 -23.55 -11.90 -52.01
CA THR A 397 -24.84 -12.61 -52.17
C THR A 397 -25.70 -11.92 -53.23
N VAL A 398 -25.74 -10.58 -53.23
CA VAL A 398 -26.43 -9.77 -54.25
C VAL A 398 -25.78 -9.95 -55.64
N GLU A 399 -24.45 -9.99 -55.71
CA GLU A 399 -23.72 -10.18 -56.98
C GLU A 399 -23.91 -11.60 -57.58
N VAL A 400 -24.13 -12.61 -56.73
CA VAL A 400 -24.49 -13.98 -57.14
C VAL A 400 -25.95 -14.05 -57.61
N GLU A 401 -26.88 -13.37 -56.93
CA GLU A 401 -28.28 -13.28 -57.37
C GLU A 401 -28.42 -12.54 -58.71
N GLU A 402 -27.70 -11.44 -58.93
CA GLU A 402 -27.71 -10.72 -60.22
C GLU A 402 -27.13 -11.57 -61.37
N LYS A 403 -26.12 -12.41 -61.11
CA LYS A 403 -25.60 -13.36 -62.11
C LYS A 403 -26.55 -14.52 -62.40
N LEU A 404 -27.29 -15.01 -61.40
CA LEU A 404 -28.33 -16.03 -61.60
C LEU A 404 -29.51 -15.49 -62.42
N ILE A 405 -29.92 -14.25 -62.16
CA ILE A 405 -30.99 -13.58 -62.92
C ILE A 405 -30.54 -13.32 -64.36
N SER A 406 -29.30 -12.85 -64.58
CA SER A 406 -28.83 -12.61 -65.95
C SER A 406 -28.63 -13.90 -66.77
N ASN A 407 -28.15 -14.98 -66.16
CA ASN A 407 -28.00 -16.27 -66.84
C ASN A 407 -29.36 -16.92 -67.16
N ASN A 408 -30.35 -16.85 -66.26
CA ASN A 408 -31.71 -17.35 -66.53
C ASN A 408 -32.41 -16.55 -67.65
N VAL A 409 -32.11 -15.25 -67.80
CA VAL A 409 -32.62 -14.42 -68.91
C VAL A 409 -31.98 -14.80 -70.25
N ILE A 410 -30.76 -15.35 -70.25
CA ILE A 410 -30.08 -15.83 -71.46
C ILE A 410 -30.64 -17.19 -71.90
N GLU A 411 -30.94 -18.12 -70.97
CA GLU A 411 -31.57 -19.40 -71.30
C GLU A 411 -32.99 -19.26 -71.87
N VAL A 412 -33.78 -18.29 -71.39
CA VAL A 412 -35.13 -18.03 -71.93
C VAL A 412 -35.09 -17.46 -73.36
N LYS A 413 -34.01 -16.75 -73.73
CA LYS A 413 -33.83 -16.25 -75.10
C LYS A 413 -33.37 -17.32 -76.10
N GLN A 414 -32.72 -18.39 -75.66
CA GLN A 414 -32.28 -19.48 -76.54
C GLN A 414 -33.37 -20.54 -76.83
N LEU A 415 -34.53 -20.45 -76.19
CA LEU A 415 -35.71 -21.29 -76.47
C LEU A 415 -36.72 -20.61 -77.43
N HIS A 416 -36.36 -19.47 -78.01
CA HIS A 416 -37.21 -18.69 -78.93
C HIS A 416 -36.59 -18.36 -80.29
N ASP A 417 -35.44 -18.97 -80.60
CA ASP A 417 -34.91 -19.15 -81.96
C ASP A 417 -34.93 -20.65 -82.29
#